data_AF-A0AAJ6QMF0-F1
#
_entry.id   AF-A0AAJ6QMF0-F1
#
_cell.length_a   1.000
_cell.length_b   1.000
_cell.length_c   1.000
_cell.angle_alpha   90.00
_cell.angle_beta   90.00
_cell.angle_gamma   90.00
#
_symmetry.space_group_name_H-M   'P 1'
#
loop_
_entity.id
_entity.type
_entity.pdbx_description
1 polymer ?
#
loop_
_entity_poly.entity_id
_entity_poly.type
_entity_poly.pdbx_seq_one_letter_code
_entity_poly.pdbx_strand_id
1 'polypeptide(L)'
;MVRVAVLGCGVLGSKIVGDLAYHGHEVRAFDSNPEALDKLLLRLAEDTKILRKDGLLNQPNFVGNVLCMSRLEEAVRSADFVFEAIVEDLSSKSELLTQVSHLCPTTTIIGSSSMHLNIDSIFERAAGKERCIGVRFLFPVFTVSEVEIQLAVETSMDTLTRTREFLERMGKTAFLRAGNLPLVLSEAQREYRWVTRVHIFQQTARRRPPLLVPDLTHHENLERVLNSELMDGLSREKDCVVCMDEERNCVLHPCHHLCLCATCGKMLLKRQDACPICRKKISSIFRIFYA
;
A
#
# COMPACT_ATOMS: atom_id res chain seq x y z
N MET A 1 -16.08 10.80 1.05
CA MET A 1 -16.26 9.46 1.64
C MET A 1 -16.12 8.45 0.52
N VAL A 2 -15.32 7.40 0.71
CA VAL A 2 -15.05 6.36 -0.29
C VAL A 2 -15.69 5.06 0.19
N ARG A 3 -16.24 4.26 -0.72
CA ARG A 3 -16.81 2.94 -0.40
C ARG A 3 -15.77 1.87 -0.66
N VAL A 4 -15.45 1.12 0.38
CA VAL A 4 -14.38 0.11 0.32
C VAL A 4 -14.95 -1.24 0.73
N ALA A 5 -14.74 -2.26 -0.09
CA ALA A 5 -15.00 -3.64 0.30
C ALA A 5 -13.72 -4.26 0.88
N VAL A 6 -13.83 -4.97 2.00
CA VAL A 6 -12.71 -5.76 2.55
C VAL A 6 -13.14 -7.22 2.61
N LEU A 7 -12.37 -8.09 1.96
CA LEU A 7 -12.67 -9.51 1.84
C LEU A 7 -11.70 -10.30 2.71
N GLY A 8 -12.23 -11.04 3.68
CA GLY A 8 -11.46 -11.68 4.74
C GLY A 8 -11.44 -10.83 6.01
N CYS A 9 -12.02 -11.34 7.08
CA CYS A 9 -12.16 -10.69 8.39
C CYS A 9 -11.25 -11.35 9.45
N GLY A 10 -10.15 -11.95 9.00
CA GLY A 10 -9.09 -12.49 9.84
C GLY A 10 -8.31 -11.42 10.60
N VAL A 11 -7.10 -11.77 11.07
CA VAL A 11 -6.27 -10.86 11.87
C VAL A 11 -5.94 -9.58 11.09
N LEU A 12 -5.42 -9.69 9.87
CA LEU A 12 -5.07 -8.51 9.07
C LEU A 12 -6.31 -7.77 8.56
N GLY A 13 -7.24 -8.47 7.93
CA GLY A 13 -8.44 -7.87 7.34
C GLY A 13 -9.28 -7.07 8.33
N SER A 14 -9.44 -7.54 9.57
CA SER A 14 -10.15 -6.77 10.61
C SER A 14 -9.46 -5.44 10.96
N LYS A 15 -8.12 -5.38 10.92
CA LYS A 15 -7.37 -4.13 11.13
C LYS A 15 -7.47 -3.21 9.92
N ILE A 16 -7.50 -3.75 8.70
CA ILE A 16 -7.77 -2.96 7.49
C ILE A 16 -9.17 -2.34 7.57
N VAL A 17 -10.20 -3.12 7.94
CA VAL A 17 -11.57 -2.61 8.15
C VAL A 17 -11.57 -1.47 9.16
N GLY A 18 -10.95 -1.67 10.32
CA GLY A 18 -10.88 -0.66 11.38
C GLY A 18 -10.13 0.59 10.95
N ASP A 19 -9.00 0.48 10.26
CA ASP A 19 -8.21 1.61 9.78
C ASP A 19 -8.97 2.44 8.73
N LEU A 20 -9.68 1.79 7.81
CA LEU A 20 -10.54 2.48 6.83
C LEU A 20 -11.71 3.20 7.51
N ALA A 21 -12.36 2.55 8.49
CA ALA A 21 -13.44 3.17 9.26
C ALA A 21 -12.93 4.32 10.13
N TYR A 22 -11.75 4.19 10.73
CA TYR A 22 -11.08 5.24 11.48
C TYR A 22 -10.86 6.50 10.62
N HIS A 23 -10.54 6.35 9.33
CA HIS A 23 -10.41 7.45 8.37
C HIS A 23 -11.74 7.91 7.73
N GLY A 24 -12.89 7.46 8.23
CA GLY A 24 -14.21 7.97 7.82
C GLY A 24 -14.74 7.40 6.50
N HIS A 25 -14.32 6.20 6.12
CA HIS A 25 -14.82 5.51 4.93
C HIS A 25 -16.02 4.61 5.23
N GLU A 26 -16.84 4.34 4.23
CA GLU A 26 -17.86 3.28 4.30
C GLU A 26 -17.18 1.96 3.95
N VAL A 27 -17.15 1.02 4.90
CA VAL A 27 -16.47 -0.26 4.75
C VAL A 27 -17.50 -1.37 4.73
N ARG A 28 -17.49 -2.17 3.67
CA ARG A 28 -18.30 -3.39 3.54
C ARG A 28 -17.39 -4.59 3.74
N ALA A 29 -17.51 -5.22 4.91
CA ALA A 29 -16.72 -6.38 5.26
C ALA A 29 -17.44 -7.65 4.84
N PHE A 30 -16.73 -8.57 4.22
CA PHE A 30 -17.23 -9.89 3.85
C PHE A 30 -16.23 -10.96 4.28
N ASP A 31 -16.75 -12.08 4.78
CA ASP A 31 -16.01 -13.31 5.03
C ASP A 31 -16.93 -14.50 4.75
N SER A 32 -16.40 -15.57 4.16
CA SER A 32 -17.16 -16.80 3.93
C SER A 32 -17.50 -17.51 5.25
N ASN A 33 -16.77 -17.22 6.33
CA ASN A 33 -17.04 -17.71 7.67
C ASN A 33 -17.86 -16.66 8.47
N PRO A 34 -19.14 -16.93 8.78
CA PRO A 34 -19.97 -16.03 9.57
C PRO A 34 -19.38 -15.68 10.95
N GLU A 35 -18.68 -16.61 11.60
CA GLU A 35 -18.05 -16.34 12.90
C GLU A 35 -16.95 -15.27 12.80
N ALA A 36 -16.29 -15.15 11.64
CA ALA A 36 -15.29 -14.12 11.44
C ALA A 36 -15.92 -12.72 11.39
N LEU A 37 -17.14 -12.61 10.85
CA LEU A 37 -17.93 -11.38 10.86
C LEU A 37 -18.43 -11.04 12.27
N ASP A 38 -18.85 -12.03 13.06
CA ASP A 38 -19.23 -11.80 14.46
C ASP A 38 -18.03 -11.31 15.29
N LYS A 39 -16.87 -11.95 15.10
CA LYS A 39 -15.61 -11.58 15.76
C LYS A 39 -15.09 -10.22 15.29
N LEU A 40 -15.42 -9.78 14.07
CA LEU A 40 -14.99 -8.47 13.55
C LEU A 40 -15.49 -7.33 14.44
N LEU A 41 -16.77 -7.29 14.77
CA LEU A 41 -17.34 -6.20 15.57
C LEU A 41 -16.71 -6.13 16.98
N LEU A 42 -16.45 -7.29 17.59
CA LEU A 42 -15.76 -7.37 18.87
C LEU A 42 -14.31 -6.84 18.77
N ARG A 43 -13.59 -7.19 17.70
CA ARG A 43 -12.22 -6.69 17.46
C ARG A 43 -12.20 -5.19 17.24
N LEU A 44 -13.14 -4.63 16.47
CA LEU A 44 -13.23 -3.19 16.23
C LEU A 44 -13.54 -2.41 17.53
N ALA A 45 -14.41 -2.97 18.38
CA ALA A 45 -14.70 -2.40 19.69
C ALA A 45 -13.45 -2.40 20.59
N GLU A 46 -12.66 -3.48 20.57
CA GLU A 46 -11.41 -3.55 21.32
C GLU A 46 -10.34 -2.61 20.77
N ASP A 47 -10.19 -2.53 19.45
CA ASP A 47 -9.29 -1.59 18.78
C ASP A 47 -9.62 -0.15 19.17
N THR A 48 -10.89 0.20 19.21
CA THR A 48 -11.36 1.52 19.65
C THR A 48 -10.91 1.82 21.08
N LYS A 49 -11.01 0.85 22.01
CA LYS A 49 -10.54 1.04 23.40
C LYS A 49 -9.03 1.21 23.47
N ILE A 50 -8.26 0.39 22.75
CA ILE A 50 -6.80 0.45 22.74
C ILE A 50 -6.33 1.79 22.16
N LEU A 51 -6.86 2.19 21.00
CA LEU A 51 -6.51 3.46 20.37
C LEU A 51 -6.87 4.66 21.25
N ARG A 52 -7.98 4.61 21.98
CA ARG A 52 -8.33 5.65 22.97
C ARG A 52 -7.34 5.69 24.12
N LYS A 53 -6.97 4.53 24.68
CA LYS A 53 -6.00 4.42 25.77
C LYS A 53 -4.63 4.96 25.35
N ASP A 54 -4.22 4.66 24.12
CA ASP A 54 -2.94 5.12 23.54
C ASP A 54 -2.99 6.59 23.09
N GLY A 55 -4.14 7.26 23.20
CA GLY A 55 -4.31 8.64 22.77
C GLY A 55 -4.28 8.82 21.25
N LEU A 56 -4.58 7.78 20.48
CA LEU A 56 -4.68 7.74 19.02
C LEU A 56 -6.12 7.89 18.50
N LEU A 57 -7.12 7.94 19.38
CA LEU A 57 -8.52 8.16 19.03
C LEU A 57 -9.22 8.98 20.11
N ASN A 58 -9.80 10.13 19.72
CA ASN A 58 -10.52 11.00 20.67
C ASN A 58 -12.03 10.71 20.73
N GLN A 59 -12.58 10.11 19.66
CA GLN A 59 -14.01 9.82 19.56
C GLN A 59 -14.39 8.51 20.28
N PRO A 60 -15.67 8.31 20.64
CA PRO A 60 -16.11 7.06 21.26
C PRO A 60 -16.02 5.86 20.32
N ASN A 61 -16.20 6.07 19.01
CA ASN A 61 -16.16 5.05 17.97
C ASN A 61 -15.41 5.59 16.74
N PHE A 62 -15.17 4.71 15.76
CA PHE A 62 -14.74 5.13 14.43
C PHE A 62 -15.79 6.01 13.75
N VAL A 63 -15.33 6.94 12.92
CA VAL A 63 -16.18 7.92 12.22
C VAL A 63 -16.87 7.31 11.00
N GLY A 64 -16.22 6.34 10.37
CA GLY A 64 -16.75 5.59 9.24
C GLY A 64 -17.74 4.51 9.67
N ASN A 65 -18.47 3.99 8.70
CA ASN A 65 -19.46 2.94 8.91
C ASN A 65 -18.90 1.59 8.48
N VAL A 66 -19.07 0.56 9.31
CA VAL A 66 -18.73 -0.82 8.95
C VAL A 66 -20.02 -1.62 8.80
N LEU A 67 -20.20 -2.21 7.62
CA LEU A 67 -21.34 -3.05 7.28
C LEU A 67 -20.83 -4.47 7.01
N CYS A 68 -21.24 -5.43 7.84
CA CYS A 68 -20.96 -6.84 7.60
C CYS A 68 -21.96 -7.39 6.56
N MET A 69 -21.45 -7.85 5.43
CA MET A 69 -22.24 -8.40 4.34
C MET A 69 -22.20 -9.92 4.39
N SER A 70 -23.35 -10.56 4.21
CA SER A 70 -23.46 -12.03 4.16
C SER A 70 -23.21 -12.59 2.76
N ARG A 71 -23.23 -11.74 1.73
CA ARG A 71 -23.03 -12.10 0.32
C ARG A 71 -21.90 -11.28 -0.30
N LEU A 72 -21.02 -11.95 -1.04
CA LEU A 72 -19.89 -11.33 -1.73
C LEU A 72 -20.34 -10.20 -2.67
N GLU A 73 -21.38 -10.46 -3.47
CA GLU A 73 -21.95 -9.48 -4.42
C GLU A 73 -22.38 -8.18 -3.72
N GLU A 74 -23.03 -8.26 -2.56
CA GLU A 74 -23.48 -7.09 -1.80
C GLU A 74 -22.31 -6.25 -1.28
N ALA A 75 -21.21 -6.90 -0.93
CA ALA A 75 -19.99 -6.23 -0.50
C ALA A 75 -19.34 -5.43 -1.63
N VAL A 76 -19.28 -5.99 -2.85
CA VAL A 76 -18.45 -5.43 -3.93
C VAL A 76 -19.21 -4.60 -4.98
N ARG A 77 -20.54 -4.76 -5.12
CA ARG A 77 -21.32 -4.17 -6.23
C ARG A 77 -21.30 -2.64 -6.35
N SER A 78 -20.88 -1.93 -5.30
CA SER A 78 -20.77 -0.46 -5.31
C SER A 78 -19.44 0.03 -4.72
N ALA A 79 -18.44 -0.84 -4.64
CA ALA A 79 -17.15 -0.52 -4.06
C ALA A 79 -16.31 0.33 -5.03
N ASP A 80 -15.67 1.37 -4.54
CA ASP A 80 -14.67 2.12 -5.29
C ASP A 80 -13.30 1.40 -5.23
N PHE A 81 -13.02 0.74 -4.10
CA PHE A 81 -11.87 -0.13 -3.85
C PHE A 81 -12.32 -1.45 -3.22
N VAL A 82 -11.68 -2.55 -3.61
CA VAL A 82 -11.75 -3.85 -2.94
C VAL A 82 -10.37 -4.17 -2.39
N PHE A 83 -10.25 -4.57 -1.12
CA PHE A 83 -9.03 -5.10 -0.54
C PHE A 83 -9.25 -6.53 -0.06
N GLU A 84 -8.54 -7.47 -0.65
CA GLU A 84 -8.56 -8.89 -0.29
C GLU A 84 -7.44 -9.19 0.71
N ALA A 85 -7.81 -9.81 1.84
CA ALA A 85 -6.95 -10.24 2.93
C ALA A 85 -7.44 -11.59 3.53
N ILE A 86 -7.77 -12.54 2.66
CA ILE A 86 -8.06 -13.94 2.99
C ILE A 86 -6.75 -14.72 3.22
N VAL A 87 -6.89 -16.03 3.46
CA VAL A 87 -5.75 -16.94 3.66
C VAL A 87 -4.74 -16.87 2.51
N GLU A 88 -3.47 -17.08 2.82
CA GLU A 88 -2.36 -17.01 1.87
C GLU A 88 -2.28 -18.27 0.99
N ASP A 89 -3.33 -18.49 0.19
CA ASP A 89 -3.46 -19.60 -0.75
C ASP A 89 -3.79 -19.07 -2.15
N LEU A 90 -2.98 -19.48 -3.15
CA LEU A 90 -3.10 -18.97 -4.52
C LEU A 90 -4.45 -19.33 -5.15
N SER A 91 -4.91 -20.58 -4.95
CA SER A 91 -6.18 -21.03 -5.53
C SER A 91 -7.34 -20.22 -4.97
N SER A 92 -7.41 -20.08 -3.64
CA SER A 92 -8.45 -19.34 -2.95
C SER A 92 -8.49 -17.87 -3.36
N LYS A 93 -7.33 -17.20 -3.41
CA LYS A 93 -7.23 -15.79 -3.82
C LYS A 93 -7.61 -15.60 -5.29
N SER A 94 -7.07 -16.44 -6.18
CA SER A 94 -7.33 -16.35 -7.62
C SER A 94 -8.81 -16.59 -7.94
N GLU A 95 -9.43 -17.60 -7.32
CA GLU A 95 -10.86 -17.88 -7.48
C GLU A 95 -11.72 -16.71 -6.98
N LEU A 96 -11.48 -16.24 -5.76
CA LEU A 96 -12.22 -15.12 -5.18
C LEU A 96 -12.10 -13.86 -6.04
N LEU A 97 -10.87 -13.50 -6.43
CA LEU A 97 -10.61 -12.27 -7.18
C LEU A 97 -11.13 -12.35 -8.61
N THR A 98 -11.19 -13.55 -9.21
CA THR A 98 -11.92 -13.77 -10.46
C THR A 98 -13.40 -13.44 -10.30
N GLN A 99 -14.07 -13.97 -9.27
CA GLN A 99 -15.48 -13.67 -9.01
C GLN A 99 -15.70 -12.17 -8.76
N VAL A 100 -14.89 -11.57 -7.88
CA VAL A 100 -14.93 -10.13 -7.56
C VAL A 100 -14.82 -9.29 -8.83
N SER A 101 -13.91 -9.64 -9.73
CA SER A 101 -13.68 -8.88 -10.95
C SER A 101 -14.92 -8.77 -11.85
N HIS A 102 -15.84 -9.74 -11.78
CA HIS A 102 -17.12 -9.73 -12.51
C HIS A 102 -18.28 -9.10 -11.73
N LEU A 103 -18.22 -9.09 -10.39
CA LEU A 103 -19.30 -8.61 -9.52
C LEU A 103 -19.18 -7.12 -9.16
N CYS A 104 -17.97 -6.57 -9.17
CA CYS A 104 -17.74 -5.15 -8.88
C CYS A 104 -17.84 -4.28 -10.15
N PRO A 105 -18.09 -2.96 -10.00
CA PRO A 105 -18.02 -2.02 -11.12
C PRO A 105 -16.68 -2.11 -11.86
N THR A 106 -16.70 -1.86 -13.18
CA THR A 106 -15.48 -1.86 -14.01
C THR A 106 -14.48 -0.75 -13.63
N THR A 107 -14.93 0.26 -12.90
CA THR A 107 -14.09 1.35 -12.38
C THR A 107 -13.42 1.02 -11.02
N THR A 108 -13.79 -0.09 -10.39
CA THR A 108 -13.32 -0.49 -9.06
C THR A 108 -11.89 -1.00 -9.11
N ILE A 109 -11.04 -0.49 -8.22
CA ILE A 109 -9.67 -0.98 -8.05
C ILE A 109 -9.70 -2.21 -7.14
N ILE A 110 -9.03 -3.29 -7.57
CA ILE A 110 -8.96 -4.56 -6.85
C ILE A 110 -7.55 -4.74 -6.28
N GLY A 111 -7.44 -4.62 -4.96
CA GLY A 111 -6.24 -4.80 -4.18
C GLY A 111 -6.15 -6.20 -3.57
N SER A 112 -5.00 -6.88 -3.67
CA SER A 112 -4.73 -8.13 -2.95
C SER A 112 -3.57 -7.95 -1.97
N SER A 113 -3.76 -8.35 -0.71
CA SER A 113 -2.69 -8.44 0.29
C SER A 113 -2.01 -9.81 0.18
N SER A 114 -0.82 -9.83 -0.40
CA SER A 114 0.04 -11.02 -0.51
C SER A 114 1.41 -10.74 0.07
N MET A 115 1.90 -11.63 0.93
CA MET A 115 3.28 -11.63 1.41
C MET A 115 4.20 -12.40 0.47
N HIS A 116 3.79 -13.57 -0.01
CA HIS A 116 4.69 -14.50 -0.68
C HIS A 116 4.26 -14.93 -2.08
N LEU A 117 2.98 -14.76 -2.42
CA LEU A 117 2.45 -15.18 -3.70
C LEU A 117 2.77 -14.15 -4.79
N ASN A 118 3.06 -14.65 -5.99
CA ASN A 118 3.23 -13.83 -7.17
C ASN A 118 1.91 -13.13 -7.52
N ILE A 119 1.96 -11.81 -7.68
CA ILE A 119 0.77 -10.98 -7.89
C ILE A 119 0.12 -11.21 -9.26
N ASP A 120 0.91 -11.51 -10.29
CA ASP A 120 0.41 -11.84 -11.63
C ASP A 120 -0.38 -13.15 -11.60
N SER A 121 0.12 -14.17 -10.88
CA SER A 121 -0.58 -15.44 -10.69
C SER A 121 -1.90 -15.27 -9.95
N ILE A 122 -1.95 -14.40 -8.94
CA ILE A 122 -3.21 -14.12 -8.21
C ILE A 122 -4.27 -13.55 -9.16
N PHE A 123 -3.89 -12.62 -10.05
CA PHE A 123 -4.82 -11.96 -10.95
C PHE A 123 -4.94 -12.60 -12.33
N GLU A 124 -4.30 -13.74 -12.58
CA GLU A 124 -4.21 -14.37 -13.90
C GLU A 124 -5.57 -14.58 -14.58
N ARG A 125 -6.59 -14.90 -13.79
CA ARG A 125 -7.96 -15.19 -14.25
C ARG A 125 -8.95 -14.03 -14.05
N ALA A 126 -8.51 -12.92 -13.45
CA ALA A 126 -9.37 -11.75 -13.22
C ALA A 126 -9.67 -11.00 -14.53
N ALA A 127 -10.88 -10.45 -14.63
CA ALA A 127 -11.28 -9.56 -15.72
C ALA A 127 -10.90 -8.10 -15.43
N GLY A 128 -10.37 -7.40 -16.44
CA GLY A 128 -9.87 -6.03 -16.29
C GLY A 128 -8.65 -6.00 -15.35
N LYS A 129 -7.54 -6.60 -15.76
CA LYS A 129 -6.34 -6.73 -14.92
C LYS A 129 -5.61 -5.41 -14.73
N GLU A 130 -5.89 -4.42 -15.57
CA GLU A 130 -5.33 -3.07 -15.49
C GLU A 130 -5.74 -2.29 -14.23
N ARG A 131 -6.79 -2.75 -13.54
CA ARG A 131 -7.31 -2.23 -12.27
C ARG A 131 -7.02 -3.15 -11.07
N CYS A 132 -6.22 -4.19 -11.27
CA CYS A 132 -5.73 -5.08 -10.22
C CYS A 132 -4.36 -4.63 -9.72
N ILE A 133 -4.11 -4.71 -8.42
CA ILE A 133 -2.86 -4.25 -7.81
C ILE A 133 -2.60 -5.00 -6.49
N GLY A 134 -1.34 -5.24 -6.14
CA GLY A 134 -0.96 -5.73 -4.81
C GLY A 134 -0.93 -4.56 -3.82
N VAL A 135 -1.66 -4.69 -2.71
CA VAL A 135 -1.73 -3.68 -1.65
C VAL A 135 -1.67 -4.37 -0.31
N ARG A 136 -0.53 -4.25 0.38
CA ARG A 136 -0.29 -4.89 1.67
C ARG A 136 -0.07 -3.84 2.76
N PHE A 137 -1.05 -3.76 3.65
CA PHE A 137 -0.91 -3.00 4.89
C PHE A 137 0.05 -3.72 5.82
N LEU A 138 1.09 -3.03 6.29
CA LEU A 138 2.02 -3.59 7.27
C LEU A 138 1.37 -3.66 8.66
N PHE A 139 1.75 -4.67 9.43
CA PHE A 139 1.25 -4.85 10.78
C PHE A 139 2.20 -4.24 11.82
N PRO A 140 1.71 -3.51 12.86
CA PRO A 140 0.29 -3.20 13.15
C PRO A 140 -0.29 -2.05 12.31
N VAL A 141 -1.48 -2.23 11.73
CA VAL A 141 -2.04 -1.35 10.69
C VAL A 141 -2.30 0.10 11.15
N PHE A 142 -2.74 0.31 12.39
CA PHE A 142 -3.09 1.66 12.87
C PHE A 142 -1.88 2.56 13.11
N THR A 143 -0.74 1.97 13.47
CA THR A 143 0.48 2.71 13.84
C THR A 143 1.55 2.67 12.76
N VAL A 144 1.53 1.65 11.91
CA VAL A 144 2.38 1.59 10.73
C VAL A 144 1.68 2.33 9.58
N SER A 145 2.32 3.38 9.11
CA SER A 145 1.79 4.21 8.01
C SER A 145 2.06 3.59 6.64
N GLU A 146 3.06 2.73 6.56
CA GLU A 146 3.59 2.19 5.34
C GLU A 146 2.67 1.11 4.78
N VAL A 147 2.37 1.26 3.49
CA VAL A 147 1.59 0.31 2.71
C VAL A 147 2.42 -0.07 1.50
N GLU A 148 2.69 -1.36 1.39
CA GLU A 148 3.49 -1.89 0.32
C GLU A 148 2.62 -2.14 -0.92
N ILE A 149 3.11 -1.69 -2.07
CA ILE A 149 2.46 -1.80 -3.37
C ILE A 149 3.27 -2.74 -4.25
N GLN A 150 2.58 -3.71 -4.85
CA GLN A 150 3.16 -4.60 -5.85
C GLN A 150 2.38 -4.45 -7.16
N LEU A 151 3.08 -4.18 -8.25
CA LEU A 151 2.46 -4.06 -9.57
C LEU A 151 2.45 -5.42 -10.24
N ALA A 152 1.27 -5.85 -10.69
CA ALA A 152 1.16 -6.86 -11.74
C ALA A 152 1.55 -6.24 -13.08
N VAL A 153 1.98 -7.06 -14.04
CA VAL A 153 2.41 -6.67 -15.40
C VAL A 153 1.38 -5.78 -16.09
N GLU A 154 0.10 -6.09 -15.91
CA GLU A 154 -1.00 -5.37 -16.57
C GLU A 154 -1.48 -4.13 -15.79
N THR A 155 -1.02 -3.91 -14.55
CA THR A 155 -1.48 -2.82 -13.69
C THR A 155 -1.30 -1.47 -14.37
N SER A 156 -2.38 -0.71 -14.54
CA SER A 156 -2.30 0.62 -15.14
C SER A 156 -1.72 1.65 -14.19
N MET A 157 -1.15 2.71 -14.78
CA MET A 157 -0.71 3.88 -14.04
C MET A 157 -1.85 4.63 -13.36
N ASP A 158 -3.07 4.60 -13.92
CA ASP A 158 -4.26 5.17 -13.29
C ASP A 158 -4.56 4.47 -11.97
N THR A 159 -4.53 3.13 -11.98
CA THR A 159 -4.72 2.28 -10.80
C THR A 159 -3.70 2.59 -9.71
N LEU A 160 -2.41 2.65 -10.06
CA LEU A 160 -1.36 3.01 -9.11
C LEU A 160 -1.58 4.42 -8.54
N THR A 161 -1.90 5.40 -9.40
CA THR A 161 -2.08 6.79 -8.99
C THR A 161 -3.26 6.93 -8.04
N ARG A 162 -4.42 6.39 -8.39
CA ARG A 162 -5.64 6.44 -7.57
C ARG A 162 -5.47 5.70 -6.25
N THR A 163 -4.78 4.56 -6.26
CA THR A 163 -4.47 3.79 -5.03
C THR A 163 -3.58 4.60 -4.10
N ARG A 164 -2.49 5.18 -4.63
CA ARG A 164 -1.57 6.02 -3.84
C ARG A 164 -2.29 7.24 -3.28
N GLU A 165 -3.03 7.98 -4.11
CA GLU A 165 -3.77 9.17 -3.66
C GLU A 165 -4.82 8.84 -2.59
N PHE A 166 -5.45 7.67 -2.67
CA PHE A 166 -6.37 7.20 -1.65
C PHE A 166 -5.65 6.92 -0.33
N LEU A 167 -4.54 6.17 -0.36
CA LEU A 167 -3.73 5.85 0.82
C LEU A 167 -3.12 7.11 1.47
N GLU A 168 -2.56 8.02 0.67
CA GLU A 168 -1.95 9.27 1.14
C GLU A 168 -2.98 10.21 1.81
N ARG A 169 -4.23 10.22 1.33
CA ARG A 169 -5.32 10.96 1.99
C ARG A 169 -5.66 10.45 3.38
N MET A 170 -5.35 9.18 3.68
CA MET A 170 -5.42 8.59 5.01
C MET A 170 -4.11 8.77 5.82
N GLY A 171 -3.14 9.53 5.30
CA GLY A 171 -1.84 9.68 5.94
C GLY A 171 -1.03 8.37 5.96
N LYS A 172 -1.28 7.46 5.02
CA LYS A 172 -0.45 6.29 4.73
C LYS A 172 0.63 6.66 3.72
N THR A 173 1.73 5.91 3.72
CA THR A 173 2.86 6.06 2.80
C THR A 173 2.92 4.83 1.91
N ALA A 174 2.55 4.98 0.64
CA ALA A 174 2.63 3.90 -0.33
C ALA A 174 4.07 3.77 -0.86
N PHE A 175 4.65 2.57 -0.81
CA PHE A 175 5.97 2.30 -1.39
C PHE A 175 5.92 1.06 -2.29
N LEU A 176 6.69 1.05 -3.37
CA LEU A 176 6.76 -0.09 -4.28
C LEU A 176 7.66 -1.18 -3.68
N ARG A 177 7.21 -2.43 -3.68
CA ARG A 177 8.04 -3.58 -3.30
C ARG A 177 9.12 -3.79 -4.37
N ALA A 178 10.37 -3.81 -3.95
CA ALA A 178 11.49 -4.24 -4.78
C ALA A 178 11.73 -5.75 -4.57
N GLY A 179 11.51 -6.55 -5.61
CA GLY A 179 11.70 -8.01 -5.55
C GLY A 179 10.57 -8.76 -4.85
N ASN A 180 10.83 -10.03 -4.50
CA ASN A 180 9.81 -10.95 -4.01
C ASN A 180 9.71 -11.03 -2.47
N LEU A 181 10.64 -10.41 -1.75
CA LEU A 181 10.66 -10.46 -0.28
C LEU A 181 9.75 -9.38 0.31
N PRO A 182 8.77 -9.74 1.16
CA PRO A 182 7.95 -8.75 1.83
C PRO A 182 8.75 -8.01 2.91
N LEU A 183 8.53 -6.70 3.06
CA LEU A 183 8.99 -5.99 4.25
C LEU A 183 8.26 -6.51 5.49
N VAL A 184 9.01 -7.05 6.46
CA VAL A 184 8.50 -7.47 7.76
C VAL A 184 9.19 -6.66 8.84
N LEU A 185 8.41 -5.94 9.63
CA LEU A 185 8.95 -5.08 10.68
C LEU A 185 9.32 -5.91 11.92
N SER A 186 10.50 -5.66 12.46
CA SER A 186 10.94 -6.13 13.78
C SER A 186 10.10 -5.50 14.90
N GLU A 187 10.19 -6.05 16.10
CA GLU A 187 9.47 -5.51 17.26
C GLU A 187 9.89 -4.07 17.58
N ALA A 188 11.19 -3.80 17.62
CA ALA A 188 11.73 -2.45 17.83
C ALA A 188 11.25 -1.45 16.76
N GLN A 189 11.18 -1.89 15.50
CA GLN A 189 10.66 -1.07 14.41
C GLN A 189 9.17 -0.76 14.56
N ARG A 190 8.37 -1.70 15.08
CA ARG A 190 6.94 -1.49 15.36
C ARG A 190 6.74 -0.54 16.54
N GLU A 191 7.52 -0.72 17.60
CA GLU A 191 7.51 0.15 18.78
C GLU A 191 7.87 1.59 18.43
N TYR A 192 8.95 1.80 17.67
CA TYR A 192 9.35 3.13 17.21
C TYR A 192 8.21 3.85 16.45
N ARG A 193 7.54 3.14 15.55
CA ARG A 193 6.40 3.69 14.79
C ARG A 193 5.21 4.00 15.68
N TRP A 194 4.93 3.14 16.67
CA TRP A 194 3.87 3.37 17.64
C TRP A 194 4.15 4.66 18.43
N VAL A 195 5.33 4.80 19.03
CA VAL A 195 5.73 6.02 19.77
C VAL A 195 5.62 7.26 18.89
N THR A 196 6.15 7.18 17.66
CA THR A 196 6.13 8.28 16.70
C THR A 196 4.69 8.67 16.34
N ARG A 197 3.81 7.69 16.10
CA ARG A 197 2.41 7.94 15.74
C ARG A 197 1.65 8.60 16.89
N VAL A 198 1.84 8.15 18.13
CA VAL A 198 1.24 8.75 19.33
C VAL A 198 1.70 10.20 19.47
N HIS A 199 3.00 10.44 19.35
CA HIS A 199 3.57 11.79 19.42
C HIS A 199 3.00 12.73 18.36
N ILE A 200 2.97 12.28 17.10
CA ILE A 200 2.39 13.05 15.99
C ILE A 200 0.92 13.32 16.26
N PHE A 201 0.12 12.32 16.63
CA PHE A 201 -1.32 12.49 16.86
C PHE A 201 -1.61 13.50 17.97
N GLN A 202 -0.87 13.46 19.07
CA GLN A 202 -1.04 14.41 20.19
C GLN A 202 -0.68 15.85 19.79
N GLN A 203 0.35 16.05 18.97
CA GLN A 203 0.69 17.37 18.44
C GLN A 203 -0.32 17.86 17.38
N THR A 204 -0.84 16.93 16.57
CA THR A 204 -1.64 17.24 15.39
C THR A 204 -3.14 17.25 15.64
N ALA A 205 -3.59 16.75 16.78
CA ALA A 205 -4.87 17.10 17.38
C ALA A 205 -5.03 18.63 17.55
N ARG A 206 -3.93 19.40 17.46
CA ARG A 206 -3.93 20.87 17.38
C ARG A 206 -3.80 21.45 15.95
N ARG A 207 -3.28 20.72 14.95
CA ARG A 207 -3.22 21.04 13.48
C ARG A 207 -2.88 19.80 12.63
N ARG A 208 -3.40 19.67 11.40
CA ARG A 208 -3.17 18.52 10.47
C ARG A 208 -1.71 18.00 10.44
N PRO A 209 -1.46 16.66 10.46
CA PRO A 209 -0.11 16.11 10.51
C PRO A 209 0.74 16.38 9.27
N PRO A 210 2.05 16.65 9.43
CA PRO A 210 3.00 16.55 8.32
C PRO A 210 3.23 15.08 7.94
N LEU A 211 3.36 14.83 6.63
CA LEU A 211 3.80 13.54 6.09
C LEU A 211 5.27 13.31 6.50
N LEU A 212 5.50 12.59 7.59
CA LEU A 212 6.81 12.13 8.01
C LEU A 212 7.01 10.70 7.49
N VAL A 213 7.89 10.54 6.51
CA VAL A 213 8.35 9.23 6.02
C VAL A 213 9.56 8.83 6.87
N PRO A 214 9.51 7.74 7.67
CA PRO A 214 10.67 7.25 8.40
C PRO A 214 11.73 6.69 7.44
N ASP A 215 13.00 6.79 7.83
CA ASP A 215 14.13 6.12 7.19
C ASP A 215 14.10 4.61 7.50
N LEU A 216 14.24 3.76 6.48
CA LEU A 216 14.00 2.31 6.53
C LEU A 216 15.23 1.46 6.25
N THR A 217 16.43 2.04 6.33
CA THR A 217 17.68 1.32 6.05
C THR A 217 17.94 0.19 7.05
N HIS A 218 17.92 -1.06 6.57
CA HIS A 218 18.48 -2.22 7.30
C HIS A 218 19.61 -2.84 6.48
N HIS A 219 20.82 -2.36 6.77
CA HIS A 219 22.08 -2.92 6.28
C HIS A 219 22.21 -4.38 6.73
N GLU A 220 22.04 -5.36 5.84
CA GLU A 220 22.80 -6.64 5.90
C GLU A 220 22.60 -7.64 4.74
N ASN A 221 21.81 -7.38 3.68
CA ASN A 221 21.65 -8.38 2.58
C ASN A 221 21.85 -7.85 1.15
N LEU A 222 22.47 -6.68 1.00
CA LEU A 222 22.70 -6.01 -0.30
C LEU A 222 23.59 -6.79 -1.28
N GLU A 223 24.47 -7.67 -0.81
CA GLU A 223 25.42 -8.39 -1.68
C GLU A 223 24.77 -9.49 -2.54
N ARG A 224 23.61 -10.02 -2.15
CA ARG A 224 22.94 -11.10 -2.89
C ARG A 224 22.05 -10.63 -4.03
N VAL A 225 21.54 -9.39 -3.97
CA VAL A 225 20.62 -8.83 -4.97
C VAL A 225 21.38 -8.28 -6.19
N LEU A 226 22.64 -7.88 -6.02
CA LEU A 226 23.47 -7.32 -7.08
C LEU A 226 23.91 -8.33 -8.15
N ASN A 227 23.72 -9.64 -7.93
CA ASN A 227 24.27 -10.71 -8.77
C ASN A 227 23.26 -11.38 -9.72
N SER A 228 22.00 -10.94 -9.83
CA SER A 228 21.06 -11.47 -10.83
C SER A 228 21.00 -10.58 -12.08
N GLU A 229 21.86 -10.90 -13.05
CA GLU A 229 21.75 -10.87 -14.55
C GLU A 229 20.75 -9.95 -15.29
N LEU A 230 20.25 -8.85 -14.70
CA LEU A 230 19.34 -7.89 -15.36
C LEU A 230 19.94 -6.48 -15.54
N MET A 231 21.24 -6.32 -15.27
CA MET A 231 21.92 -5.01 -15.25
C MET A 231 23.23 -4.98 -16.06
N ASP A 232 23.27 -5.63 -17.23
CA ASP A 232 24.36 -5.47 -18.19
C ASP A 232 24.25 -4.12 -18.92
N GLY A 233 24.53 -3.01 -18.22
CA GLY A 233 24.64 -1.72 -18.90
C GLY A 233 24.74 -0.45 -18.06
N LEU A 234 24.75 -0.49 -16.73
CA LEU A 234 24.89 0.72 -15.91
C LEU A 234 26.14 0.63 -15.04
N SER A 235 27.02 1.61 -15.23
CA SER A 235 28.27 1.81 -14.51
C SER A 235 28.11 1.72 -12.98
N ARG A 236 29.16 1.23 -12.32
CA ARG A 236 29.34 0.93 -10.88
C ARG A 236 29.15 2.10 -9.90
N GLU A 237 28.55 3.20 -10.31
CA GLU A 237 28.34 4.39 -9.48
C GLU A 237 26.92 4.41 -8.93
N LYS A 238 26.77 4.41 -7.60
CA LYS A 238 25.47 4.48 -6.90
C LYS A 238 24.89 5.90 -6.88
N ASP A 239 25.69 6.90 -7.25
CA ASP A 239 25.40 8.31 -7.02
C ASP A 239 24.58 8.93 -8.17
N CYS A 240 23.70 9.85 -7.81
CA CYS A 240 22.90 10.64 -8.73
C CYS A 240 23.77 11.31 -9.80
N VAL A 241 23.45 11.14 -11.09
CA VAL A 241 24.25 11.71 -12.18
C VAL A 241 24.17 13.25 -12.29
N VAL A 242 23.31 13.88 -11.49
CA VAL A 242 23.13 15.35 -11.49
C VAL A 242 23.84 16.00 -10.31
N CYS A 243 23.62 15.54 -9.07
CA CYS A 243 24.27 16.14 -7.90
C CYS A 243 25.54 15.41 -7.48
N MET A 244 25.71 14.14 -7.85
CA MET A 244 26.81 13.27 -7.38
C MET A 244 26.90 13.12 -5.83
N ASP A 245 26.00 13.74 -5.07
CA ASP A 245 26.00 13.73 -3.61
C ASP A 245 25.08 12.67 -2.97
N GLU A 246 24.02 12.28 -3.67
CA GLU A 246 22.92 11.48 -3.12
C GLU A 246 22.70 10.22 -3.95
N GLU A 247 22.30 9.13 -3.31
CA GLU A 247 22.05 7.87 -4.02
C GLU A 247 20.88 7.97 -5.01
N ARG A 248 21.00 7.24 -6.12
CA ARG A 248 19.98 7.18 -7.18
C ARG A 248 18.71 6.53 -6.68
N ASN A 249 17.73 7.26 -6.16
CA ASN A 249 16.49 6.68 -5.66
C ASN A 249 15.25 7.15 -6.43
N CYS A 250 15.41 7.54 -7.69
CA CYS A 250 14.35 8.11 -8.52
C CYS A 250 14.32 7.49 -9.93
N VAL A 251 13.20 6.86 -10.28
CA VAL A 251 12.90 6.31 -11.61
C VAL A 251 12.16 7.35 -12.44
N LEU A 252 12.62 7.57 -13.68
CA LEU A 252 12.06 8.54 -14.62
C LEU A 252 11.05 7.90 -15.57
N HIS A 253 9.84 8.45 -15.69
CA HIS A 253 8.85 8.00 -16.67
C HIS A 253 8.91 8.83 -17.96
N PRO A 254 8.76 8.22 -19.15
CA PRO A 254 8.41 6.82 -19.44
C PRO A 254 9.61 5.88 -19.63
N CYS A 255 10.83 6.36 -19.43
CA CYS A 255 12.02 5.62 -19.83
C CYS A 255 12.55 4.61 -18.80
N HIS A 256 12.04 4.66 -17.58
CA HIS A 256 12.39 3.84 -16.42
C HIS A 256 13.87 3.90 -15.99
N HIS A 257 14.60 4.93 -16.41
CA HIS A 257 15.99 5.10 -15.97
C HIS A 257 16.05 5.53 -14.51
N LEU A 258 16.88 4.81 -13.75
CA LEU A 258 17.21 5.06 -12.36
C LEU A 258 18.58 5.74 -12.28
N CYS A 259 18.61 7.04 -12.53
CA CYS A 259 19.88 7.79 -12.60
C CYS A 259 19.93 9.00 -11.65
N LEU A 260 18.84 9.32 -10.95
CA LEU A 260 18.74 10.53 -10.12
C LEU A 260 18.38 10.20 -8.67
N CYS A 261 18.77 11.06 -7.74
CA CYS A 261 18.13 11.16 -6.43
C CYS A 261 16.76 11.85 -6.56
N ALA A 262 15.88 11.68 -5.59
CA ALA A 262 14.52 12.21 -5.59
C ALA A 262 14.49 13.75 -5.68
N THR A 263 15.47 14.43 -5.09
CA THR A 263 15.58 15.89 -5.13
C THR A 263 15.89 16.36 -6.55
N CYS A 264 16.88 15.76 -7.20
CA CYS A 264 17.25 16.07 -8.58
C CYS A 264 16.13 15.69 -9.56
N GLY A 265 15.49 14.53 -9.37
CA GLY A 265 14.33 14.12 -10.19
C GLY A 265 13.18 15.13 -10.13
N LYS A 266 12.84 15.62 -8.94
CA LYS A 266 11.81 16.68 -8.77
C LYS A 266 12.19 17.98 -9.45
N MET A 267 13.46 18.36 -9.37
CA MET A 267 13.97 19.56 -10.02
C MET A 267 13.83 19.47 -11.55
N LEU A 268 14.28 18.35 -12.15
CA LEU A 268 14.20 18.15 -13.60
C LEU A 268 12.74 18.08 -14.09
N LEU A 269 11.86 17.40 -13.35
CA LEU A 269 10.43 17.37 -13.66
C LEU A 269 9.82 18.78 -13.66
N LYS A 270 10.16 19.60 -12.65
CA LYS A 270 9.64 20.98 -12.54
C LYS A 270 10.14 21.88 -13.68
N ARG A 271 11.36 21.66 -14.17
CA ARG A 271 11.95 22.38 -15.30
C ARG A 271 11.51 21.84 -16.67
N GLN A 272 10.75 20.74 -16.70
CA GLN A 272 10.37 20.01 -17.91
C GLN A 272 11.59 19.50 -18.71
N ASP A 273 12.67 19.17 -18.00
CA ASP A 273 13.88 18.63 -18.59
C ASP A 273 13.69 17.19 -19.08
N ALA A 274 14.61 16.74 -19.94
CA ALA A 274 14.66 15.37 -20.42
C ALA A 274 15.52 14.47 -19.52
N CYS A 275 15.30 13.16 -19.63
CA CYS A 275 16.12 12.15 -18.95
C CYS A 275 17.62 12.32 -19.31
N PRO A 276 18.53 12.43 -18.34
CA PRO A 276 19.97 12.58 -18.61
C PRO A 276 20.60 11.42 -19.37
N ILE A 277 19.98 10.24 -19.33
CA ILE A 277 20.50 9.03 -19.98
C ILE A 277 20.00 8.93 -21.43
N CYS A 278 18.68 8.97 -21.63
CA CYS A 278 18.07 8.68 -22.95
C CYS A 278 17.42 9.87 -23.63
N ARG A 279 17.47 11.06 -23.02
CA ARG A 279 16.88 12.32 -23.53
C ARG A 279 15.37 12.28 -23.80
N LYS A 280 14.65 11.24 -23.36
CA LYS A 280 13.18 11.21 -23.38
C LYS A 280 12.61 12.22 -22.39
N LYS A 281 11.52 12.90 -22.76
CA LYS A 281 10.82 13.87 -21.90
C LYS A 281 10.32 13.18 -20.62
N ILE A 282 10.61 13.77 -19.46
CA ILE A 282 10.16 13.26 -18.17
C ILE A 282 8.71 13.71 -17.95
N SER A 283 7.77 12.77 -17.87
CA SER A 283 6.35 13.08 -17.59
C SER A 283 6.00 12.95 -16.11
N SER A 284 6.70 12.07 -15.41
CA SER A 284 6.53 11.81 -13.99
C SER A 284 7.79 11.14 -13.44
N ILE A 285 7.93 11.14 -12.12
CA ILE A 285 9.04 10.49 -11.43
C ILE A 285 8.49 9.63 -10.29
N PHE A 286 9.15 8.52 -10.03
CA PHE A 286 8.82 7.62 -8.94
C PHE A 286 10.02 7.48 -8.03
N ARG A 287 9.83 7.76 -6.74
CA ARG A 287 10.87 7.47 -5.76
C ARG A 287 10.85 5.99 -5.47
N ILE A 288 12.00 5.35 -5.60
CA ILE A 288 12.22 4.00 -5.10
C ILE A 288 12.90 4.10 -3.75
N PHE A 289 12.64 3.15 -2.87
CA PHE A 289 13.36 3.02 -1.62
C PHE A 289 14.14 1.73 -1.74
N TYR A 290 15.47 1.83 -1.61
CA TYR A 290 16.31 0.64 -1.49
C TYR A 290 16.05 0.02 -0.12
N ALA A 291 15.93 -1.30 -0.09
CA ALA A 291 15.84 -2.07 1.14
C ALA A 291 17.23 -2.24 1.78
#